data_AF-A0AA37GV99-F1
#
_entry.id   AF-A0AA37GV99-F1
#
_cell.length_a   1.000
_cell.length_b   1.000
_cell.length_c   1.000
_cell.angle_alpha   90.00
_cell.angle_beta   90.00
_cell.angle_gamma   90.00
#
_symmetry.space_group_name_H-M   'P 1'
#
loop_
_entity.id
_entity.type
_entity.pdbx_description
1 polymer ?
#
loop_
_entity_poly.entity_id
_entity_poly.type
_entity_poly.pdbx_seq_one_letter_code
_entity_poly.pdbx_strand_id
1 'polypeptide(L)'
;MLTELPRSPRGVLLALRNAASFYKDGKVVNVAGPGSLSGLKQPLRKGRQFFNADTTLDLMATAKPYHIYPVCDEGFALVAYPNRDSTGYKERYNIPEAQTIIRGTLRYAGFPEFVKVLVDIGFLKDEEQSYWKEPIAWKEATQKLLGTSSSEEADLISAVSAKATFKDNEQRDHILAGLRWVGIFSSENIIPRGNPLDTICATLEKKMQFAEGERDLVILQHKFEVELKDGTKQTRLSTLCEYGSTDPNGYSAMAKLVGIPCAVAVKQVLDGTLAEKGILAPMSSKINDPLIEELKVNTTTTDCFRCANSWCVQKYGIACKEEIVSK
;
A
#
# COMPACT_ATOMS: atom_id res chain seq x y z
N MET A 1 -0.65 16.03 0.58
CA MET A 1 -1.82 15.35 1.19
C MET A 1 -2.16 14.04 0.50
N LEU A 2 -2.06 13.98 -0.83
CA LEU A 2 -2.01 12.73 -1.57
C LEU A 2 -0.73 12.72 -2.44
N THR A 3 -0.02 11.60 -2.49
CA THR A 3 1.13 11.42 -3.38
C THR A 3 0.66 11.21 -4.81
N GLU A 4 1.43 11.70 -5.78
CA GLU A 4 1.20 11.43 -7.21
C GLU A 4 1.02 9.93 -7.50
N LEU A 5 0.30 9.67 -8.59
CA LEU A 5 -0.21 8.36 -8.95
C LEU A 5 0.70 7.71 -10.00
N PRO A 6 1.63 6.81 -9.62
CA PRO A 6 2.40 6.04 -10.61
C PRO A 6 1.54 4.94 -11.28
N ARG A 7 0.32 4.71 -10.79
CA ARG A 7 -0.65 3.70 -11.27
C ARG A 7 -2.08 4.17 -11.01
N SER A 8 -3.07 3.48 -11.60
CA SER A 8 -4.49 3.82 -11.46
C SER A 8 -4.90 4.04 -9.97
N PRO A 9 -5.53 5.18 -9.63
CA PRO A 9 -5.96 5.48 -8.27
C PRO A 9 -7.03 4.52 -7.77
N ARG A 10 -7.79 3.89 -8.66
CA ARG A 10 -8.82 2.93 -8.28
C ARG A 10 -8.25 1.78 -7.46
N GLY A 11 -7.13 1.20 -7.93
CA GLY A 11 -6.45 0.12 -7.22
C GLY A 11 -5.88 0.60 -5.87
N VAL A 12 -5.38 1.83 -5.82
CA VAL A 12 -4.85 2.44 -4.59
C VAL A 12 -5.97 2.66 -3.57
N LEU A 13 -7.10 3.23 -3.97
CA LEU A 13 -8.24 3.51 -3.09
C LEU A 13 -8.94 2.22 -2.64
N LEU A 14 -9.11 1.25 -3.53
CA LEU A 14 -9.66 -0.07 -3.16
C LEU A 14 -8.74 -0.83 -2.21
N ALA A 15 -7.42 -0.66 -2.33
CA ALA A 15 -6.49 -1.30 -1.40
C ALA A 15 -6.74 -0.88 0.05
N LEU A 16 -7.27 0.33 0.26
CA LEU A 16 -7.55 0.92 1.56
C LEU A 16 -8.87 0.42 2.17
N ARG A 17 -9.70 -0.29 1.40
CA ARG A 17 -10.91 -1.01 1.87
C ARG A 17 -10.63 -2.45 2.29
N ASN A 18 -9.41 -2.96 2.07
CA ASN A 18 -9.12 -4.36 2.37
C ASN A 18 -9.03 -4.59 3.88
N ALA A 19 -9.64 -5.67 4.36
CA ALA A 19 -9.30 -6.19 5.68
C ALA A 19 -7.83 -6.66 5.69
N ALA A 20 -7.19 -6.57 6.86
CA ALA A 20 -5.85 -7.05 7.08
C ALA A 20 -5.80 -8.02 8.26
N SER A 21 -4.97 -9.04 8.15
CA SER A 21 -4.75 -10.05 9.19
C SER A 21 -3.26 -10.25 9.36
N PHE A 22 -2.74 -10.30 10.57
CA PHE A 22 -1.30 -10.46 10.81
C PHE A 22 -1.03 -11.13 12.16
N TYR A 23 0.20 -11.63 12.34
CA TYR A 23 0.63 -12.12 13.65
C TYR A 23 1.23 -11.00 14.48
N LYS A 24 0.86 -10.94 15.75
CA LYS A 24 1.49 -10.10 16.76
C LYS A 24 1.47 -10.82 18.10
N ASP A 25 2.61 -10.88 18.77
CA ASP A 25 2.77 -11.54 20.08
C ASP A 25 2.25 -13.00 20.06
N GLY A 26 2.48 -13.70 18.95
CA GLY A 26 2.07 -15.08 18.73
C GLY A 26 0.59 -15.30 18.40
N LYS A 27 -0.22 -14.23 18.34
CA LYS A 27 -1.66 -14.28 18.07
C LYS A 27 -2.01 -13.63 16.75
N VAL A 28 -3.07 -14.12 16.12
CA VAL A 28 -3.64 -13.49 14.92
C VAL A 28 -4.44 -12.26 15.33
N VAL A 29 -4.10 -11.12 14.76
CA VAL A 29 -4.82 -9.85 14.87
C VAL A 29 -5.52 -9.58 13.55
N ASN A 30 -6.81 -9.25 13.63
CA ASN A 30 -7.62 -8.87 12.47
C ASN A 30 -7.98 -7.39 12.54
N VAL A 31 -7.86 -6.71 11.40
CA VAL A 31 -8.20 -5.30 11.21
C VAL A 31 -9.19 -5.24 10.06
N ALA A 32 -10.37 -4.66 10.26
CA ALA A 32 -11.32 -4.57 9.16
C ALA A 32 -11.01 -3.39 8.26
N GLY A 33 -11.40 -3.55 6.99
CA GLY A 33 -11.50 -2.43 6.09
C GLY A 33 -12.67 -1.51 6.49
N PRO A 34 -12.54 -0.20 6.26
CA PRO A 34 -13.62 0.73 6.54
C PRO A 34 -14.83 0.42 5.63
N GLY A 35 -16.01 0.34 6.25
CA GLY A 35 -17.26 -0.11 5.62
C GLY A 35 -17.63 -1.59 5.82
N SER A 36 -16.75 -2.42 6.43
CA SER A 36 -17.11 -3.81 6.78
C SER A 36 -18.10 -3.93 7.95
N LEU A 37 -18.37 -2.82 8.65
CA LEU A 37 -19.22 -2.79 9.85
C LEU A 37 -20.72 -2.63 9.54
N SER A 38 -21.11 -2.29 8.30
CA SER A 38 -22.52 -2.01 7.97
C SER A 38 -23.22 -3.10 7.13
N GLY A 39 -22.62 -4.27 6.91
CA GLY A 39 -23.18 -5.23 5.95
C GLY A 39 -22.79 -6.72 6.07
N LEU A 40 -22.29 -7.20 7.20
CA LEU A 40 -22.01 -8.64 7.37
C LEU A 40 -23.31 -9.45 7.61
N LYS A 41 -24.08 -9.66 6.53
CA LYS A 41 -25.12 -10.68 6.38
C LYS A 41 -24.87 -11.60 5.19
N GLN A 42 -23.63 -11.77 4.74
CA GLN A 42 -23.30 -12.79 3.73
C GLN A 42 -22.20 -13.75 4.19
N PRO A 43 -22.40 -15.06 4.05
CA PRO A 43 -21.43 -16.06 4.47
C PRO A 43 -20.25 -16.09 3.47
N LEU A 44 -19.05 -15.77 3.96
CA LEU A 44 -17.81 -16.05 3.23
C LEU A 44 -17.57 -17.57 3.21
N ARG A 45 -17.11 -18.08 2.07
CA ARG A 45 -16.80 -19.50 1.76
C ARG A 45 -16.18 -20.25 2.96
N LYS A 46 -16.70 -21.47 3.20
CA LYS A 46 -16.25 -22.43 4.22
C LYS A 46 -14.71 -22.48 4.33
N GLY A 47 -14.19 -22.15 5.52
CA GLY A 47 -12.78 -22.31 5.88
C GLY A 47 -12.08 -21.08 6.47
N ARG A 48 -12.70 -19.91 6.52
CA ARG A 48 -12.14 -18.74 7.23
C ARG A 48 -12.69 -18.65 8.65
N GLN A 49 -11.79 -18.48 9.62
CA GLN A 49 -12.13 -18.22 11.03
C GLN A 49 -13.09 -17.02 11.13
N PHE A 50 -14.05 -17.15 12.05
CA PHE A 50 -15.09 -16.18 12.35
C PHE A 50 -14.50 -14.80 12.67
N PHE A 51 -15.11 -13.75 12.13
CA PHE A 51 -14.90 -12.38 12.61
C PHE A 51 -15.59 -12.27 13.99
N ASN A 52 -14.81 -12.21 15.07
CA ASN A 52 -15.34 -11.76 16.36
C ASN A 52 -15.56 -10.24 16.26
N ALA A 53 -16.81 -9.80 16.47
CA ALA A 53 -17.21 -8.40 16.33
C ALA A 53 -16.52 -7.45 17.33
N ASP A 54 -15.94 -7.96 18.41
CA ASP A 54 -15.52 -7.16 19.57
C ASP A 54 -14.12 -6.52 19.48
N THR A 55 -13.33 -6.76 18.43
CA THR A 55 -11.96 -6.19 18.31
C THR A 55 -11.64 -5.64 16.92
N THR A 56 -12.64 -5.10 16.23
CA THR A 56 -12.49 -4.71 14.83
C THR A 56 -11.93 -3.28 14.71
N LEU A 57 -10.61 -3.16 14.59
CA LEU A 57 -9.94 -1.87 14.32
C LEU A 57 -10.18 -1.44 12.86
N ASP A 58 -10.43 -0.14 12.65
CA ASP A 58 -10.45 0.50 11.32
C ASP A 58 -9.04 0.55 10.74
N LEU A 59 -8.83 0.06 9.52
CA LEU A 59 -7.52 0.01 8.85
C LEU A 59 -6.79 1.35 8.87
N MET A 60 -7.47 2.45 8.54
CA MET A 60 -6.81 3.76 8.51
C MET A 60 -6.45 4.25 9.92
N ALA A 61 -7.24 3.86 10.94
CA ALA A 61 -6.93 4.16 12.34
C ALA A 61 -5.73 3.36 12.87
N THR A 62 -5.31 2.29 12.19
CA THR A 62 -4.09 1.55 12.55
C THR A 62 -2.82 2.13 11.95
N ALA A 63 -2.92 3.13 11.06
CA ALA A 63 -1.77 3.78 10.48
C ALA A 63 -0.94 4.50 11.56
N LYS A 64 0.36 4.23 11.60
CA LYS A 64 1.28 4.85 12.58
C LYS A 64 2.53 5.37 11.89
N PRO A 65 3.17 6.42 12.43
CA PRO A 65 4.50 6.83 11.98
C PRO A 65 5.45 5.64 11.95
N TYR A 66 6.17 5.49 10.84
CA TYR A 66 7.11 4.38 10.64
C TYR A 66 8.46 4.93 10.18
N HIS A 67 9.44 4.89 11.07
CA HIS A 67 10.75 5.45 10.82
C HIS A 67 11.65 4.43 10.12
N ILE A 68 12.27 4.86 9.03
CA ILE A 68 13.23 4.07 8.25
C ILE A 68 14.59 4.75 8.40
N TYR A 69 15.47 4.14 9.20
CA TYR A 69 16.86 4.56 9.43
C TYR A 69 17.83 3.46 9.00
N PRO A 70 19.09 3.76 8.64
CA PRO A 70 19.71 5.07 8.41
C PRO A 70 19.82 5.44 6.92
N VAL A 71 19.30 4.61 6.01
CA VAL A 71 19.61 4.64 4.56
C VAL A 71 19.02 5.86 3.83
N CYS A 72 18.13 6.59 4.49
CA CYS A 72 17.53 7.80 3.96
C CYS A 72 18.02 8.96 4.83
N ASP A 73 19.13 9.60 4.44
CA ASP A 73 19.67 10.79 5.14
C ASP A 73 18.65 11.96 5.17
N GLU A 74 17.56 11.85 4.40
CA GLU A 74 16.42 12.76 4.38
C GLU A 74 15.29 12.19 5.25
N GLY A 75 14.98 12.83 6.38
CA GLY A 75 13.98 12.39 7.35
C GLY A 75 12.56 12.27 6.80
N PHE A 76 12.25 11.14 6.15
CA PHE A 76 10.93 10.89 5.58
C PHE A 76 9.85 10.79 6.66
N ALA A 77 8.77 11.57 6.50
CA ALA A 77 7.58 11.51 7.34
C ALA A 77 6.63 10.39 6.87
N LEU A 78 7.04 9.13 7.07
CA LEU A 78 6.27 7.96 6.63
C LEU A 78 5.30 7.47 7.70
N VAL A 79 4.19 6.91 7.24
CA VAL A 79 3.23 6.12 8.02
C VAL A 79 3.06 4.75 7.39
N ALA A 80 2.87 3.73 8.23
CA ALA A 80 2.64 2.36 7.82
C ALA A 80 1.31 1.83 8.36
N TYR A 81 0.61 1.06 7.53
CA TYR A 81 -0.57 0.29 7.92
C TYR A 81 -0.47 -1.14 7.34
N PRO A 82 -1.07 -2.15 8.01
CA PRO A 82 -1.01 -3.53 7.55
C PRO A 82 -1.73 -3.71 6.21
N ASN A 83 -1.27 -4.65 5.39
CA ASN A 83 -1.75 -4.84 4.02
C ASN A 83 -2.19 -6.29 3.77
N ARG A 84 -3.51 -6.48 3.61
CA ARG A 84 -4.15 -7.79 3.37
C ARG A 84 -3.75 -8.81 4.46
N ASP A 85 -3.83 -10.08 4.11
CA ASP A 85 -3.50 -11.18 5.00
C ASP A 85 -1.99 -11.50 4.97
N SER A 86 -1.37 -11.40 6.14
CA SER A 86 0.03 -11.74 6.42
C SER A 86 0.17 -13.09 7.12
N THR A 87 -0.93 -13.73 7.55
CA THR A 87 -0.86 -14.96 8.36
C THR A 87 -0.25 -16.12 7.60
N GLY A 88 -0.61 -16.31 6.32
CA GLY A 88 -0.04 -17.35 5.47
C GLY A 88 1.45 -17.20 5.15
N TYR A 89 2.09 -16.09 5.56
CA TYR A 89 3.54 -15.93 5.40
C TYR A 89 4.34 -16.76 6.40
N LYS A 90 3.71 -17.21 7.49
CA LYS A 90 4.31 -18.12 8.45
C LYS A 90 4.74 -19.42 7.77
N GLU A 91 3.86 -20.00 6.97
CA GLU A 91 4.13 -21.22 6.21
C GLU A 91 4.94 -20.92 4.94
N ARG A 92 4.59 -19.86 4.20
CA ARG A 92 5.28 -19.51 2.94
C ARG A 92 6.77 -19.22 3.12
N TYR A 93 7.14 -18.54 4.20
CA TYR A 93 8.55 -18.28 4.53
C TYR A 93 9.11 -19.31 5.51
N ASN A 94 8.35 -20.35 5.86
CA ASN A 94 8.76 -21.41 6.76
C ASN A 94 9.29 -20.90 8.12
N ILE A 95 8.67 -19.85 8.69
CA ILE A 95 9.08 -19.22 9.97
C ILE A 95 8.06 -19.50 11.09
N PRO A 96 7.83 -20.78 11.48
CA PRO A 96 6.83 -21.13 12.49
C PRO A 96 7.12 -20.52 13.88
N GLU A 97 8.37 -20.20 14.16
CA GLU A 97 8.81 -19.55 15.41
C GLU A 97 8.44 -18.07 15.50
N ALA A 98 8.13 -17.41 14.38
CA ALA A 98 7.87 -15.99 14.37
C ALA A 98 6.57 -15.65 15.13
N GLN A 99 6.71 -14.80 16.14
CA GLN A 99 5.59 -14.30 16.94
C GLN A 99 4.90 -13.09 16.29
N THR A 100 5.63 -12.34 15.47
CA THR A 100 5.14 -11.15 14.78
C THR A 100 5.45 -11.26 13.29
N ILE A 101 4.42 -11.18 12.45
CA ILE A 101 4.54 -11.27 10.98
C ILE A 101 3.55 -10.26 10.40
N ILE A 102 4.09 -9.15 9.89
CA ILE A 102 3.29 -8.04 9.36
C ILE A 102 3.87 -7.64 8.01
N ARG A 103 3.05 -7.72 6.95
CA ARG A 103 3.28 -6.97 5.71
C ARG A 103 2.42 -5.72 5.74
N GLY A 104 3.04 -4.59 5.43
CA GLY A 104 2.38 -3.29 5.41
C GLY A 104 2.61 -2.53 4.11
N THR A 105 1.95 -1.39 4.03
CA THR A 105 2.14 -0.40 2.96
C THR A 105 2.61 0.91 3.58
N LEU A 106 3.60 1.55 2.96
CA LEU A 106 4.10 2.87 3.35
C LEU A 106 3.38 3.98 2.59
N ARG A 107 3.08 5.08 3.28
CA ARG A 107 2.58 6.35 2.72
C ARG A 107 3.22 7.51 3.46
N TYR A 108 3.13 8.71 2.92
CA TYR A 108 3.47 9.92 3.68
C TYR A 108 2.38 10.25 4.70
N ALA A 109 2.77 10.94 5.77
CA ALA A 109 1.87 11.45 6.80
C ALA A 109 0.74 12.31 6.19
N GLY A 110 -0.46 12.23 6.77
CA GLY A 110 -1.66 12.91 6.30
C GLY A 110 -2.46 12.13 5.24
N PHE A 111 -1.86 11.14 4.57
CA PHE A 111 -2.57 10.32 3.58
C PHE A 111 -3.69 9.47 4.18
N PRO A 112 -3.46 8.67 5.27
CA PRO A 112 -4.53 7.85 5.85
C PRO A 112 -5.72 8.67 6.32
N GLU A 113 -5.48 9.85 6.90
CA GLU A 113 -6.51 10.73 7.43
C GLU A 113 -7.34 11.34 6.31
N PHE A 114 -6.71 11.77 5.21
CA PHE A 114 -7.43 12.25 4.03
C PHE A 114 -8.34 11.18 3.43
N VAL A 115 -7.82 9.96 3.28
CA VAL A 115 -8.59 8.82 2.75
C VAL A 115 -9.71 8.43 3.69
N LYS A 116 -9.48 8.45 5.01
CA LYS A 116 -10.52 8.17 5.99
C LYS A 116 -11.72 9.09 5.79
N VAL A 117 -11.49 10.38 5.60
CA VAL A 117 -12.57 11.35 5.32
C VAL A 117 -13.30 11.00 4.03
N LEU A 118 -12.60 10.61 2.95
CA LEU A 118 -13.24 10.14 1.72
C LEU A 118 -14.11 8.89 1.94
N VAL A 119 -13.70 7.98 2.84
CA VAL A 119 -14.52 6.82 3.19
C VAL A 119 -15.76 7.24 3.99
N ASP A 120 -15.58 8.06 5.02
CA ASP A 120 -16.64 8.52 5.91
C ASP A 120 -17.76 9.25 5.13
N ILE A 121 -17.38 10.07 4.14
CA ILE A 121 -18.33 10.80 3.28
C ILE A 121 -18.88 9.97 2.11
N GLY A 122 -18.40 8.75 1.92
CA GLY A 122 -18.95 7.78 0.97
C GLY A 122 -18.36 7.79 -0.45
N PHE A 123 -17.23 8.46 -0.69
CA PHE A 123 -16.61 8.49 -2.02
C PHE A 123 -16.06 7.14 -2.49
N LEU A 124 -15.74 6.21 -1.59
CA LEU A 124 -15.17 4.91 -1.96
C LEU A 124 -16.22 3.81 -2.25
N LYS A 125 -17.48 4.22 -2.42
CA LYS A 125 -18.59 3.36 -2.84
C LYS A 125 -18.54 3.10 -4.34
N ASP A 126 -18.78 1.86 -4.75
CA ASP A 126 -18.81 1.41 -6.14
C ASP A 126 -20.25 1.13 -6.63
N GLU A 127 -21.27 1.46 -5.83
CA GLU A 127 -22.66 1.35 -6.26
C GLU A 127 -22.99 2.38 -7.34
N GLU A 128 -23.54 1.91 -8.46
CA GLU A 128 -23.95 2.79 -9.54
C GLU A 128 -25.17 3.63 -9.18
N GLN A 129 -25.15 4.91 -9.53
CA GLN A 129 -26.32 5.79 -9.42
C GLN A 129 -26.43 6.67 -10.68
N SER A 130 -27.66 6.99 -11.08
CA SER A 130 -27.96 7.67 -12.35
C SER A 130 -27.22 8.99 -12.51
N TYR A 131 -27.15 9.79 -11.45
CA TYR A 131 -26.53 11.11 -11.50
C TYR A 131 -24.99 11.10 -11.60
N TRP A 132 -24.32 9.95 -11.40
CA TRP A 132 -22.89 9.78 -11.69
C TRP A 132 -22.62 9.42 -13.16
N LYS A 133 -23.67 9.25 -13.98
CA LYS A 133 -23.59 8.97 -15.42
C LYS A 133 -23.74 10.24 -16.27
N GLU A 134 -24.05 11.38 -15.65
CA GLU A 134 -24.24 12.66 -16.31
C GLU A 134 -23.13 13.65 -15.90
N PRO A 135 -22.71 14.57 -16.81
CA PRO A 135 -21.66 15.55 -16.52
C PRO A 135 -22.20 16.73 -15.70
N ILE A 136 -22.68 16.45 -14.49
CA ILE A 136 -23.14 17.46 -13.53
C ILE A 136 -21.97 18.15 -12.82
N ALA A 137 -22.20 19.32 -12.23
CA ALA A 137 -21.17 20.03 -11.47
C ALA A 137 -20.74 19.25 -10.22
N TRP A 138 -19.46 19.32 -9.84
CA TRP A 138 -18.92 18.66 -8.66
C TRP A 138 -19.68 18.99 -7.38
N LYS A 139 -20.03 20.26 -7.16
CA LYS A 139 -20.86 20.70 -6.01
C LYS A 139 -22.20 19.97 -5.93
N GLU A 140 -22.85 19.71 -7.07
CA GLU A 140 -24.14 19.01 -7.14
C GLU A 140 -23.96 17.50 -6.89
N ALA A 141 -22.91 16.92 -7.45
CA ALA A 141 -22.57 15.52 -7.24
C ALA A 141 -22.24 15.26 -5.75
N THR A 142 -21.46 16.14 -5.14
CA THR A 142 -21.10 16.08 -3.72
C THR A 142 -22.30 16.35 -2.82
N GLN A 143 -23.19 17.29 -3.18
CA GLN A 143 -24.46 17.50 -2.48
C GLN A 143 -25.26 16.20 -2.43
N LYS A 144 -25.44 15.53 -3.57
CA LYS A 144 -26.21 14.27 -3.66
C LYS A 144 -25.55 13.14 -2.86
N LEU A 145 -24.23 13.05 -2.88
CA LEU A 145 -23.49 12.05 -2.10
C LEU A 145 -23.65 12.28 -0.59
N LEU A 146 -23.56 13.54 -0.15
CA LEU A 146 -23.69 13.92 1.25
C LEU A 146 -25.15 13.92 1.73
N GLY A 147 -26.11 14.01 0.81
CA GLY A 147 -27.53 14.11 1.13
C GLY A 147 -27.92 15.47 1.71
N THR A 148 -27.25 16.55 1.27
CA THR A 148 -27.54 17.92 1.72
C THR A 148 -28.59 18.60 0.84
N SER A 149 -29.31 19.57 1.39
CA SER A 149 -30.31 20.35 0.66
C SER A 149 -29.72 21.44 -0.24
N SER A 150 -28.46 21.82 0.00
CA SER A 150 -27.77 22.93 -0.65
C SER A 150 -26.46 22.47 -1.27
N SER A 151 -26.14 23.03 -2.44
CA SER A 151 -24.86 22.88 -3.14
C SER A 151 -23.86 24.00 -2.82
N GLU A 152 -24.19 24.90 -1.88
CA GLU A 152 -23.29 25.95 -1.45
C GLU A 152 -22.10 25.37 -0.68
N GLU A 153 -20.91 25.90 -0.93
CA GLU A 153 -19.67 25.33 -0.41
C GLU A 153 -19.64 25.26 1.13
N ALA A 154 -20.17 26.28 1.81
CA ALA A 154 -20.24 26.32 3.27
C ALA A 154 -21.10 25.17 3.84
N ASP A 155 -22.21 24.84 3.19
CA ASP A 155 -23.10 23.75 3.61
C ASP A 155 -22.48 22.38 3.34
N LEU A 156 -21.79 22.23 2.20
CA LEU A 156 -21.04 21.01 1.88
C LEU A 156 -19.91 20.76 2.89
N ILE A 157 -19.14 21.79 3.23
CA ILE A 157 -18.07 21.71 4.24
C ILE A 157 -18.64 21.34 5.62
N SER A 158 -19.76 21.94 6.01
CA SER A 158 -20.46 21.62 7.25
C SER A 158 -20.89 20.15 7.28
N ALA A 159 -21.46 19.65 6.18
CA ALA A 159 -21.88 18.26 6.06
C ALA A 159 -20.72 17.26 6.05
N VAL A 160 -19.60 17.58 5.39
CA VAL A 160 -18.36 16.79 5.49
C VAL A 160 -17.89 16.76 6.95
N SER A 161 -17.85 17.91 7.60
CA SER A 161 -17.39 18.04 8.99
C SER A 161 -18.27 17.27 9.99
N ALA A 162 -19.58 17.17 9.71
CA ALA A 162 -20.53 16.43 10.53
C ALA A 162 -20.43 14.90 10.35
N LYS A 163 -19.98 14.43 9.18
CA LYS A 163 -19.88 12.99 8.87
C LYS A 163 -18.51 12.38 9.14
N ALA A 164 -17.45 13.18 9.04
CA ALA A 164 -16.08 12.72 9.16
C ALA A 164 -15.52 12.93 10.57
N THR A 165 -14.56 12.08 10.95
CA THR A 165 -13.82 12.23 12.21
C THR A 165 -12.46 12.88 11.96
N PHE A 166 -12.14 13.91 12.75
CA PHE A 166 -10.86 14.62 12.68
C PHE A 166 -10.16 14.53 14.04
N LYS A 167 -8.83 14.48 14.02
CA LYS A 167 -8.00 14.51 15.22
C LYS A 167 -8.08 15.85 15.94
N ASP A 168 -7.96 16.94 15.18
CA ASP A 168 -7.91 18.32 15.66
C ASP A 168 -8.40 19.29 14.56
N ASN A 169 -8.60 20.55 14.92
CA ASN A 169 -9.09 21.58 13.98
C ASN A 169 -8.10 21.87 12.85
N GLU A 170 -6.79 21.79 13.12
CA GLU A 170 -5.75 22.03 12.12
C GLU A 170 -5.80 20.95 11.03
N GLN A 171 -5.90 19.68 11.42
CA GLN A 171 -6.09 18.56 10.51
C GLN A 171 -7.40 18.71 9.71
N ARG A 172 -8.48 19.09 10.37
CA ARG A 172 -9.77 19.33 9.69
C ARG A 172 -9.61 20.37 8.59
N ASP A 173 -9.06 21.53 8.91
CA ASP A 173 -8.93 22.63 7.96
C ASP A 173 -7.97 22.27 6.81
N HIS A 174 -6.90 21.52 7.12
CA HIS A 174 -6.00 20.96 6.10
C HIS A 174 -6.75 20.03 5.15
N ILE A 175 -7.46 19.02 5.65
CA ILE A 175 -8.19 18.05 4.82
C ILE A 175 -9.27 18.76 3.97
N LEU A 176 -10.01 19.70 4.55
CA LEU A 176 -11.01 20.47 3.83
C LEU A 176 -10.39 21.29 2.68
N ALA A 177 -9.22 21.89 2.91
CA ALA A 177 -8.47 22.56 1.84
C ALA A 177 -8.01 21.59 0.75
N GLY A 178 -7.62 20.37 1.10
CA GLY A 178 -7.30 19.31 0.15
C GLY A 178 -8.50 18.86 -0.68
N LEU A 179 -9.67 18.69 -0.07
CA LEU A 179 -10.93 18.38 -0.77
C LEU A 179 -11.32 19.51 -1.75
N ARG A 180 -11.14 20.77 -1.33
CA ARG A 180 -11.32 21.93 -2.21
C ARG A 180 -10.35 21.90 -3.40
N TRP A 181 -9.08 21.55 -3.18
CA TRP A 181 -8.08 21.42 -4.26
C TRP A 181 -8.41 20.29 -5.26
N VAL A 182 -8.92 19.16 -4.76
CA VAL A 182 -9.46 18.07 -5.63
C VAL A 182 -10.60 18.60 -6.48
N GLY A 183 -11.35 19.60 -6.00
CA GLY A 183 -12.38 20.30 -6.76
C GLY A 183 -13.79 19.80 -6.48
N ILE A 184 -14.01 18.99 -5.43
CA ILE A 184 -15.32 18.38 -5.14
C ILE A 184 -16.40 19.39 -4.75
N PHE A 185 -16.03 20.63 -4.44
CA PHE A 185 -16.95 21.74 -4.14
C PHE A 185 -17.09 22.73 -5.31
N SER A 186 -16.43 22.47 -6.43
CA SER A 186 -16.38 23.41 -7.55
C SER A 186 -17.60 23.29 -8.48
N SER A 187 -17.72 24.24 -9.40
CA SER A 187 -18.69 24.17 -10.51
C SER A 187 -18.13 23.45 -11.75
N GLU A 188 -16.95 22.84 -11.67
CA GLU A 188 -16.44 22.00 -12.77
C GLU A 188 -17.29 20.73 -12.89
N ASN A 189 -17.54 20.29 -14.12
CA ASN A 189 -18.31 19.09 -14.36
C ASN A 189 -17.52 17.82 -13.99
N ILE A 190 -18.21 16.85 -13.41
CA ILE A 190 -17.65 15.53 -13.15
C ILE A 190 -17.34 14.81 -14.47
N ILE A 191 -16.37 13.89 -14.43
CA ILE A 191 -16.15 12.93 -15.51
C ILE A 191 -17.02 11.72 -15.20
N PRO A 192 -18.13 11.49 -15.94
CA PRO A 192 -19.10 10.49 -15.52
C PRO A 192 -18.54 9.08 -15.61
N ARG A 193 -18.52 8.36 -14.49
CA ARG A 193 -18.07 6.96 -14.40
C ARG A 193 -19.09 6.05 -13.70
N GLY A 194 -20.29 6.55 -13.44
CA GLY A 194 -21.43 5.76 -12.95
C GLY A 194 -21.48 5.53 -11.43
N ASN A 195 -20.35 5.60 -10.72
CA ASN A 195 -20.27 5.49 -9.27
C ASN A 195 -19.29 6.54 -8.69
N PRO A 196 -19.38 6.89 -7.39
CA PRO A 196 -18.57 7.96 -6.82
C PRO A 196 -17.07 7.61 -6.80
N LEU A 197 -16.69 6.35 -6.59
CA LEU A 197 -15.29 5.92 -6.56
C LEU A 197 -14.59 6.14 -7.89
N ASP A 198 -15.19 5.67 -8.98
CA ASP A 198 -14.58 5.79 -10.30
C ASP A 198 -14.63 7.24 -10.80
N THR A 199 -15.65 8.01 -10.39
CA THR A 199 -15.77 9.44 -10.73
C THR A 199 -14.68 10.27 -10.06
N ILE A 200 -14.43 10.07 -8.76
CA ILE A 200 -13.32 10.77 -8.08
C ILE A 200 -11.97 10.29 -8.61
N CYS A 201 -11.81 9.00 -8.93
CA CYS A 201 -10.61 8.47 -9.56
C CYS A 201 -10.26 9.22 -10.85
N ALA A 202 -11.23 9.47 -11.71
CA ALA A 202 -11.01 10.21 -12.97
C ALA A 202 -10.51 11.65 -12.74
N THR A 203 -10.94 12.30 -11.65
CA THR A 203 -10.42 13.62 -11.27
C THR A 203 -9.00 13.54 -10.71
N LEU A 204 -8.73 12.56 -9.83
CA LEU A 204 -7.40 12.36 -9.27
C LEU A 204 -6.38 11.99 -10.36
N GLU A 205 -6.78 11.20 -11.36
CA GLU A 205 -5.98 10.88 -12.54
C GLU A 205 -5.57 12.12 -13.33
N LYS A 206 -6.35 13.20 -13.31
CA LYS A 206 -5.96 14.46 -13.96
C LYS A 206 -5.07 15.35 -13.09
N LYS A 207 -5.33 15.38 -11.78
CA LYS A 207 -4.70 16.33 -10.86
C LYS A 207 -3.42 15.84 -10.20
N MET A 208 -3.19 14.52 -10.16
CA MET A 208 -2.10 13.91 -9.40
C MET A 208 -1.16 13.07 -10.28
N GLN A 209 -0.89 13.55 -11.49
CA GLN A 209 0.15 12.98 -12.35
C GLN A 209 1.49 13.63 -12.02
N PHE A 210 2.57 12.86 -12.23
CA PHE A 210 3.92 13.43 -12.24
C PHE A 210 4.03 14.45 -13.38
N ALA A 211 4.48 15.65 -13.06
CA ALA A 211 4.83 16.69 -13.99
C ALA A 211 6.28 16.53 -14.51
N GLU A 212 6.64 17.31 -15.52
CA GLU A 212 7.99 17.31 -16.07
C GLU A 212 9.01 17.73 -15.01
N GLY A 213 10.09 16.95 -14.88
CA GLY A 213 11.15 17.16 -13.89
C GLY A 213 10.86 16.55 -12.51
N GLU A 214 9.65 16.05 -12.25
CA GLU A 214 9.33 15.31 -11.02
C GLU A 214 9.83 13.87 -11.10
N ARG A 215 10.01 13.23 -9.93
CA ARG A 215 10.53 11.86 -9.82
C ARG A 215 9.76 11.08 -8.77
N ASP A 216 9.54 9.79 -9.03
CA ASP A 216 8.94 8.89 -8.05
C ASP A 216 9.99 8.34 -7.07
N LEU A 217 9.49 7.64 -6.05
CA LEU A 217 10.30 7.05 -4.99
C LEU A 217 9.71 5.69 -4.61
N VAL A 218 10.56 4.68 -4.57
CA VAL A 218 10.23 3.35 -4.02
C VAL A 218 11.07 3.12 -2.77
N ILE A 219 10.37 2.87 -1.65
CA ILE A 219 10.98 2.42 -0.41
C ILE A 219 10.42 1.04 -0.07
N LEU A 220 11.31 0.07 0.12
CA LEU A 220 11.01 -1.26 0.63
C LEU A 220 11.96 -1.56 1.77
N GLN A 221 11.43 -1.97 2.93
CA GLN A 221 12.25 -2.41 4.04
C GLN A 221 11.68 -3.71 4.63
N HIS A 222 12.55 -4.69 4.80
CA HIS A 222 12.33 -5.81 5.70
C HIS A 222 13.04 -5.55 7.03
N LYS A 223 12.33 -5.77 8.14
CA LYS A 223 12.88 -5.73 9.49
C LYS A 223 12.73 -7.11 10.11
N PHE A 224 13.85 -7.70 10.53
CA PHE A 224 13.90 -8.99 11.19
C PHE A 224 14.43 -8.83 12.60
N GLU A 225 13.64 -9.20 13.59
CA GLU A 225 14.11 -9.36 14.97
C GLU A 225 14.45 -10.83 15.16
N VAL A 226 15.75 -11.12 15.30
CA VAL A 226 16.27 -12.50 15.32
C VAL A 226 16.93 -12.80 16.65
N GLU A 227 16.72 -14.02 17.12
CA GLU A 227 17.44 -14.61 18.24
C GLU A 227 18.47 -15.60 17.68
N LEU A 228 19.75 -15.35 17.99
CA LEU A 228 20.85 -16.19 17.58
C LEU A 228 20.95 -17.44 18.45
N LYS A 229 21.75 -18.42 18.01
CA LYS A 229 21.92 -19.71 18.71
C LYS A 229 22.46 -19.57 20.14
N ASP A 230 23.22 -18.51 20.40
CA ASP A 230 23.76 -18.15 21.72
C ASP A 230 22.74 -17.40 22.61
N GLY A 231 21.52 -17.17 22.12
CA GLY A 231 20.47 -16.41 22.79
C GLY A 231 20.56 -14.89 22.55
N THR A 232 21.56 -14.40 21.81
CA THR A 232 21.73 -12.98 21.53
C THR A 232 20.62 -12.50 20.59
N LYS A 233 19.93 -11.42 20.98
CA LYS A 233 18.90 -10.78 20.15
C LYS A 233 19.50 -9.66 19.33
N GLN A 234 19.18 -9.62 18.04
CA GLN A 234 19.58 -8.52 17.16
C GLN A 234 18.48 -8.17 16.15
N THR A 235 18.53 -6.94 15.65
CA THR A 235 17.66 -6.49 14.55
C THR A 235 18.47 -6.43 13.26
N ARG A 236 17.97 -7.06 12.19
CA ARG A 236 18.53 -6.97 10.84
C ARG A 236 17.57 -6.23 9.92
N LEU A 237 18.11 -5.34 9.10
CA LEU A 237 17.35 -4.56 8.13
C LEU A 237 17.82 -4.91 6.71
N SER A 238 16.88 -5.06 5.79
CA SER A 238 17.16 -5.09 4.34
C SER A 238 16.33 -3.98 3.71
N THR A 239 16.98 -2.96 3.17
CA THR A 239 16.34 -1.72 2.75
C THR A 239 16.71 -1.40 1.30
N LEU A 240 15.70 -1.15 0.48
CA LEU A 240 15.77 -0.59 -0.86
C LEU A 240 15.14 0.80 -0.82
N CYS A 241 15.89 1.81 -1.26
CA CYS A 241 15.39 3.17 -1.45
C CYS A 241 15.87 3.63 -2.82
N GLU A 242 14.96 3.84 -3.75
CA GLU A 242 15.30 4.18 -5.14
C GLU A 242 14.40 5.28 -5.67
N TYR A 243 15.03 6.33 -6.18
CA TYR A 243 14.35 7.42 -6.89
C TYR A 243 14.27 7.11 -8.38
N GLY A 244 13.19 7.55 -9.00
CA GLY A 244 13.08 7.57 -10.45
C GLY A 244 14.05 8.54 -11.11
N SER A 245 14.27 8.32 -12.40
CA SER A 245 15.00 9.27 -13.23
C SER A 245 14.21 10.57 -13.40
N THR A 246 14.93 11.70 -13.41
CA THR A 246 14.38 13.00 -13.84
C THR A 246 14.57 13.26 -15.34
N ASP A 247 15.30 12.38 -16.04
CA ASP A 247 15.44 12.42 -17.50
C ASP A 247 14.10 12.05 -18.17
N PRO A 248 13.59 12.83 -19.14
CA PRO A 248 12.39 12.50 -19.91
C PRO A 248 12.39 11.11 -20.56
N ASN A 249 13.56 10.58 -20.91
CA ASN A 249 13.73 9.23 -21.48
C ASN A 249 14.13 8.18 -20.43
N GLY A 250 14.25 8.58 -19.16
CA GLY A 250 14.56 7.69 -18.07
C GLY A 250 13.36 6.91 -17.55
N TYR A 251 13.62 5.89 -16.74
CA TYR A 251 12.57 5.12 -16.09
C TYR A 251 12.28 5.63 -14.68
N SER A 252 11.01 5.63 -14.30
CA SER A 252 10.60 5.77 -12.90
C SER A 252 11.10 4.56 -12.08
N ALA A 253 11.32 4.74 -10.77
CA ALA A 253 11.71 3.66 -9.87
C ALA A 253 10.67 2.54 -9.88
N MET A 254 9.38 2.88 -9.90
CA MET A 254 8.30 1.89 -10.01
C MET A 254 8.36 1.11 -11.33
N ALA A 255 8.57 1.78 -12.46
CA ALA A 255 8.67 1.10 -13.76
C ALA A 255 9.89 0.17 -13.81
N LYS A 256 11.04 0.64 -13.31
CA LYS A 256 12.28 -0.12 -13.25
C LYS A 256 12.18 -1.35 -12.35
N LEU A 257 11.71 -1.16 -11.11
CA LEU A 257 11.65 -2.21 -10.08
C LEU A 257 10.52 -3.23 -10.30
N VAL A 258 9.62 -2.97 -11.23
CA VAL A 258 8.61 -3.96 -11.67
C VAL A 258 9.01 -4.58 -13.02
N GLY A 259 9.42 -3.76 -13.98
CA GLY A 259 9.74 -4.17 -15.34
C GLY A 259 10.99 -5.02 -15.44
N ILE A 260 12.09 -4.63 -14.76
CA ILE A 260 13.35 -5.38 -14.84
C ILE A 260 13.23 -6.77 -14.21
N PRO A 261 12.67 -6.97 -12.99
CA PRO A 261 12.48 -8.32 -12.46
C PRO A 261 11.59 -9.20 -13.36
N CYS A 262 10.58 -8.61 -14.00
CA CYS A 262 9.75 -9.32 -14.98
C CYS A 262 10.58 -9.76 -16.20
N ALA A 263 11.36 -8.85 -16.79
CA ALA A 263 12.20 -9.14 -17.95
C ALA A 263 13.27 -10.20 -17.65
N VAL A 264 13.93 -10.10 -16.50
CA VAL A 264 14.91 -11.09 -16.01
C VAL A 264 14.24 -12.46 -15.85
N ALA A 265 13.06 -12.53 -15.22
CA ALA A 265 12.34 -13.79 -15.08
C ALA A 265 11.93 -14.38 -16.45
N VAL A 266 11.48 -13.55 -17.40
CA VAL A 266 11.17 -14.00 -18.76
C VAL A 266 12.41 -14.58 -19.43
N LYS A 267 13.54 -13.88 -19.39
CA LYS A 267 14.81 -14.35 -19.96
C LYS A 267 15.22 -15.70 -19.37
N GLN A 268 15.20 -15.82 -18.05
CA GLN A 268 15.62 -17.03 -17.34
C GLN A 268 14.64 -18.21 -17.54
N VAL A 269 13.36 -17.95 -17.81
CA VAL A 269 12.41 -19.00 -18.23
C VAL A 269 12.72 -19.48 -19.66
N LEU A 270 13.07 -18.56 -20.57
CA LEU A 270 13.36 -18.87 -21.96
C LEU A 270 14.69 -19.59 -22.16
N ASP A 271 15.73 -19.23 -21.40
CA ASP A 271 17.05 -19.87 -21.47
C ASP A 271 17.16 -21.18 -20.65
N GLY A 272 16.12 -21.50 -19.87
CA GLY A 272 16.03 -22.73 -19.09
C GLY A 272 16.66 -22.65 -17.70
N THR A 273 17.18 -21.50 -17.27
CA THR A 273 17.63 -21.28 -15.88
C THR A 273 16.50 -21.55 -14.89
N LEU A 274 15.29 -21.06 -15.18
CA LEU A 274 14.05 -21.34 -14.47
C LEU A 274 13.24 -22.43 -15.19
N ALA A 275 13.69 -23.69 -15.06
CA ALA A 275 13.10 -24.82 -15.78
C ALA A 275 11.84 -25.45 -15.16
N GLU A 276 11.55 -25.16 -13.89
CA GLU A 276 10.44 -25.79 -13.16
C GLU A 276 9.08 -25.47 -13.81
N LYS A 277 8.18 -26.46 -13.83
CA LYS A 277 6.86 -26.35 -14.49
C LYS A 277 5.76 -26.20 -13.46
N GLY A 278 4.69 -25.52 -13.84
CA GLY A 278 3.51 -25.29 -13.00
C GLY A 278 3.25 -23.80 -12.76
N ILE A 279 2.40 -23.51 -11.77
CA ILE A 279 2.11 -22.14 -11.33
C ILE A 279 3.06 -21.83 -10.17
N LEU A 280 4.12 -21.08 -10.47
CA LEU A 280 5.22 -20.84 -9.55
C LEU A 280 5.22 -19.41 -9.00
N ALA A 281 5.92 -19.25 -7.89
CA ALA A 281 6.23 -17.97 -7.26
C ALA A 281 7.69 -18.00 -6.74
N PRO A 282 8.34 -16.85 -6.55
CA PRO A 282 9.74 -16.76 -6.07
C PRO A 282 9.86 -17.15 -4.59
N MET A 283 9.74 -18.44 -4.30
CA MET A 283 9.62 -19.02 -2.95
C MET A 283 10.74 -19.99 -2.58
N SER A 284 11.69 -20.23 -3.49
CA SER A 284 12.83 -21.12 -3.27
C SER A 284 14.12 -20.46 -3.73
N SER A 285 15.24 -20.82 -3.11
CA SER A 285 16.56 -20.29 -3.47
C SER A 285 16.90 -20.63 -4.92
N LYS A 286 16.47 -21.80 -5.42
CA LYS A 286 16.61 -22.21 -6.81
C LYS A 286 16.02 -21.21 -7.82
N ILE A 287 14.91 -20.55 -7.48
CA ILE A 287 14.31 -19.49 -8.31
C ILE A 287 14.92 -18.14 -7.95
N ASN A 288 15.09 -17.86 -6.66
CA ASN A 288 15.44 -16.54 -6.16
C ASN A 288 16.90 -16.17 -6.41
N ASP A 289 17.84 -17.12 -6.36
CA ASP A 289 19.30 -16.89 -6.47
C ASP A 289 19.66 -16.33 -7.84
N PRO A 290 19.31 -17.00 -8.95
CA PRO A 290 19.63 -16.48 -10.27
C PRO A 290 18.92 -15.15 -10.56
N LEU A 291 17.69 -14.94 -10.06
CA LEU A 291 16.99 -13.67 -10.19
C LEU A 291 17.73 -12.55 -9.47
N ILE A 292 18.14 -12.76 -8.20
CA ILE A 292 18.82 -11.74 -7.40
C ILE A 292 20.20 -11.43 -7.95
N GLU A 293 20.95 -12.44 -8.38
CA GLU A 293 22.27 -12.25 -8.99
C GLU A 293 22.19 -11.37 -10.24
N GLU A 294 21.27 -11.66 -11.15
CA GLU A 294 21.10 -10.86 -12.37
C GLU A 294 20.55 -9.45 -12.06
N LEU A 295 19.66 -9.33 -11.08
CA LEU A 295 19.13 -8.03 -10.67
C LEU A 295 20.20 -7.13 -10.07
N LYS A 296 21.14 -7.66 -9.27
CA LYS A 296 22.25 -6.86 -8.72
C LYS A 296 23.13 -6.22 -9.80
N VAL A 297 23.24 -6.85 -10.96
CA VAL A 297 24.01 -6.31 -12.10
C VAL A 297 23.20 -5.27 -12.87
N ASN A 298 21.91 -5.53 -13.08
CA ASN A 298 21.05 -4.70 -13.94
C ASN A 298 20.33 -3.56 -13.20
N THR A 299 20.47 -3.49 -11.87
CA THR A 299 19.90 -2.42 -11.05
C THR A 299 21.01 -1.77 -10.24
N THR A 300 20.93 -0.46 -10.01
CA THR A 300 21.86 0.35 -9.20
C THR A 300 21.75 0.04 -7.69
N THR A 301 21.25 -1.14 -7.36
CA THR A 301 20.88 -1.59 -6.04
C THR A 301 22.10 -2.19 -5.33
N THR A 302 23.20 -1.43 -5.28
CA THR A 302 24.50 -1.87 -4.76
C THR A 302 24.54 -2.01 -3.24
N ASP A 303 23.66 -1.33 -2.48
CA ASP A 303 23.65 -1.39 -1.01
C ASP A 303 22.49 -2.20 -0.39
N CYS A 304 21.48 -2.58 -1.17
CA CYS A 304 20.28 -3.28 -0.64
C CYS A 304 20.56 -4.71 -0.14
N PHE A 305 21.65 -5.32 -0.60
CA PHE A 305 21.98 -6.71 -0.28
C PHE A 305 23.06 -6.87 0.80
N ARG A 306 23.71 -5.78 1.24
CA ARG A 306 24.85 -5.86 2.18
C ARG A 306 24.48 -6.42 3.57
N CYS A 307 23.22 -6.33 4.01
CA CYS A 307 22.78 -6.87 5.30
C CYS A 307 21.90 -8.13 5.21
N ALA A 308 21.67 -8.68 4.00
CA ALA A 308 20.76 -9.81 3.79
C ALA A 308 21.47 -11.18 3.72
N ASN A 309 22.72 -11.31 4.18
CA ASN A 309 23.51 -12.54 3.97
C ASN A 309 23.81 -13.30 5.26
N SER A 310 23.15 -14.46 5.41
CA SER A 310 23.72 -15.81 5.49
C SER A 310 22.71 -16.82 6.08
N TRP A 311 21.81 -16.36 6.97
CA TRP A 311 20.91 -17.26 7.70
C TRP A 311 19.53 -17.48 7.05
N CYS A 312 18.87 -16.43 6.54
CA CYS A 312 17.53 -16.54 5.92
C CYS A 312 17.54 -17.45 4.67
N VAL A 313 18.67 -17.54 3.98
CA VAL A 313 18.80 -18.23 2.69
C VAL A 313 18.81 -19.74 2.86
N GLN A 314 19.59 -20.24 3.82
CA GLN A 314 19.77 -21.68 4.02
C GLN A 314 18.56 -22.37 4.67
N LYS A 315 17.68 -21.64 5.38
CA LYS A 315 16.50 -22.22 6.05
C LYS A 315 15.16 -21.85 5.39
N TYR A 316 15.09 -20.72 4.66
CA TYR A 316 13.83 -20.11 4.19
C TYR A 316 13.77 -19.79 2.69
N GLY A 317 14.73 -20.24 1.86
CA GLY A 317 14.59 -20.23 0.40
C GLY A 317 14.58 -18.83 -0.26
N ILE A 318 15.11 -17.80 0.41
CA ILE A 318 15.42 -16.51 -0.22
C ILE A 318 16.90 -16.54 -0.60
N ALA A 319 17.31 -15.80 -1.60
CA ALA A 319 18.62 -15.96 -2.20
C ALA A 319 19.73 -15.07 -1.64
N CYS A 320 20.94 -15.64 -1.51
CA CYS A 320 22.27 -14.99 -1.45
C CYS A 320 23.31 -15.87 -0.70
N LYS A 321 24.38 -16.23 -1.41
CA LYS A 321 25.54 -16.98 -0.90
C LYS A 321 26.69 -16.02 -0.49
N GLU A 322 27.29 -16.26 0.68
CA GLU A 322 28.74 -16.28 0.89
C GLU A 322 29.08 -16.98 2.22
N GLU A 323 30.26 -17.59 2.27
CA GLU A 323 30.69 -18.65 3.18
C GLU A 323 30.69 -18.28 4.66
N ILE A 324 29.98 -19.08 5.47
CA ILE A 324 30.38 -19.33 6.85
C ILE A 324 30.82 -20.79 6.89
N VAL A 325 32.14 -20.98 7.03
CA VAL A 325 32.79 -22.27 7.21
C VAL A 325 32.16 -22.99 8.41
N SER A 326 31.30 -23.98 8.16
CA SER A 326 31.00 -25.01 9.13
C SER A 326 32.02 -26.14 8.96
N LYS A 327 32.75 -26.46 10.03
CA LYS A 327 33.22 -27.83 10.20
C LYS A 327 32.02 -28.75 10.41
#